data_AF-A0A4Q2D3G1-F1
#
_entry.id   AF-A0A4Q2D3G1-F1
#
_cell.length_a   1.000
_cell.length_b   1.000
_cell.length_c   1.000
_cell.angle_alpha   90.00
_cell.angle_beta   90.00
_cell.angle_gamma   90.00
#
_symmetry.space_group_name_H-M   'P 1'
#
loop_
_entity.id
_entity.type
_entity.pdbx_description
1 polymer ?
#
loop_
_entity_poly.entity_id
_entity_poly.type
_entity_poly.pdbx_seq_one_letter_code
_entity_poly.pdbx_strand_id
1 'polypeptide(L)'
;MASGSQLDVTLPETPPVSKTARLVALHKRMKDELDQIVGDEVTTQRMLQELQADLSLSKRAYTSLDSELSALRERSRIMELERDDLLNKSKANRLVVLIDGDGAIFNLDLIAQGQAGGHRAALMLSEGIMRHLPNRNTHQLWVYVFLNKRGLSDAFSRFSGQQARLKLDDFMIGFNQSTERFIMVDVGGAKEAADAKIKALFEAEIRLPQTECIIFAGCHDNGYVTTLRSHITSGSRDKLVLLQSYDEVASGIEALNLPIISIPYLFINQKLAPTATPQPIQNNLPTFTMPMSPKTLASNWASLETKGSHSPMPSFVELEPGPSESSSSSFVNPTPERPLLPLPSMTRELNRAVQNKCKFKGKGMHAQDKASKGEGRNHDPRGHPGSSGKAKT
;
A
#
# COMPACT_ATOMS: atom_id res chain seq x y z
N MET A 1 138.65 -2.05 20.55
CA MET A 1 139.46 -1.02 19.87
C MET A 1 138.69 -0.61 18.63
N ALA A 2 138.28 0.63 18.35
CA ALA A 2 138.42 1.92 19.02
C ALA A 2 137.21 2.80 18.62
N SER A 3 136.83 3.72 19.53
CA SER A 3 136.30 5.08 19.37
C SER A 3 135.41 5.40 18.14
N GLY A 4 134.21 5.95 18.24
CA GLY A 4 133.64 6.88 19.21
C GLY A 4 133.20 8.15 18.47
N SER A 5 131.92 8.49 18.47
CA SER A 5 131.41 9.87 18.36
C SER A 5 129.92 9.93 18.64
N GLN A 6 129.57 10.89 19.48
CA GLN A 6 128.30 11.17 20.12
C GLN A 6 127.80 12.49 19.55
N LEU A 7 126.62 12.53 18.92
CA LEU A 7 125.84 13.74 18.60
C LEU A 7 124.36 13.30 18.55
N ASP A 8 123.60 13.53 19.61
CA ASP A 8 122.90 14.77 19.98
C ASP A 8 121.48 14.82 19.38
N VAL A 9 120.53 15.01 20.29
CA VAL A 9 119.09 14.92 20.10
C VAL A 9 118.59 16.33 19.77
N THR A 10 117.76 16.47 18.74
CA THR A 10 116.95 17.69 18.61
C THR A 10 115.57 17.36 18.07
N LEU A 11 114.57 17.45 18.96
CA LEU A 11 113.16 17.54 18.60
C LEU A 11 112.93 18.78 17.73
N PRO A 12 112.03 18.75 16.73
CA PRO A 12 111.63 19.96 16.04
C PRO A 12 110.68 20.76 16.93
N GLU A 13 111.17 21.87 17.48
CA GLU A 13 110.35 22.94 18.04
C GLU A 13 109.44 23.51 16.95
N THR A 14 108.13 23.43 17.17
CA THR A 14 107.14 24.21 16.42
C THR A 14 107.26 25.70 16.77
N PRO A 15 107.27 26.61 15.79
CA PRO A 15 107.52 28.03 16.03
C PRO A 15 106.37 28.71 16.81
N PRO A 16 106.65 29.77 17.60
CA PRO A 16 105.64 30.47 18.37
C PRO A 16 104.75 31.31 17.44
N VAL A 17 103.52 30.86 17.23
CA VAL A 17 102.51 31.64 16.50
C VAL A 17 102.30 32.97 17.24
N SER A 18 102.57 34.09 16.56
CA SER A 18 102.35 35.44 17.10
C SER A 18 100.90 35.57 17.61
N LYS A 19 100.72 36.12 18.82
CA LYS A 19 99.40 36.31 19.46
C LYS A 19 98.37 36.92 18.52
N THR A 20 98.82 37.80 17.62
CA THR A 20 98.02 38.45 16.57
C THR A 20 97.44 37.46 15.56
N ALA A 21 98.21 36.47 15.10
CA ALA A 21 97.74 35.48 14.12
C ALA A 21 96.66 34.54 14.72
N ARG A 22 96.79 34.19 16.01
CA ARG A 22 95.77 33.42 16.74
C ARG A 22 94.46 34.20 16.90
N LEU A 23 94.55 35.51 17.12
CA LEU A 23 93.40 36.41 17.26
C LEU A 23 92.68 36.61 15.93
N VAL A 24 93.42 36.72 14.82
CA VAL A 24 92.86 36.77 13.46
C VAL A 24 92.16 35.46 13.09
N ALA A 25 92.75 34.31 13.40
CA ALA A 25 92.13 33.00 13.16
C ALA A 25 90.84 32.81 13.97
N LEU A 26 90.82 33.28 15.23
CA LEU A 26 89.62 33.25 16.08
C LEU A 26 88.51 34.17 15.53
N HIS A 27 88.85 35.39 15.11
CA HIS A 27 87.89 36.31 14.52
C HIS A 27 87.32 35.75 13.21
N LYS A 28 88.15 35.16 12.35
CA LYS A 28 87.68 34.49 11.13
C LYS A 28 86.71 33.36 11.47
N ARG A 29 87.04 32.50 12.43
CA ARG A 29 86.16 31.42 12.87
C ARG A 29 84.83 31.93 13.42
N MET A 30 84.85 32.95 14.28
CA MET A 30 83.63 33.57 14.81
C MET A 30 82.78 34.19 13.70
N LYS A 31 83.41 34.77 12.68
CA LYS A 31 82.71 35.32 11.51
C LYS A 31 82.06 34.21 10.68
N ASP A 32 82.79 33.15 10.40
CA ASP A 32 82.27 31.99 9.66
C ASP A 32 81.10 31.33 10.42
N GLU A 33 81.21 31.20 11.76
CA GLU A 33 80.13 30.72 12.63
C GLU A 33 78.91 31.66 12.62
N LEU A 34 79.12 32.99 12.63
CA LEU A 34 78.03 33.97 12.52
C LEU A 34 77.33 33.91 11.16
N ASP A 35 78.10 33.83 10.07
CA ASP A 35 77.57 33.71 8.71
C ASP A 35 76.78 32.40 8.55
N GLN A 36 77.24 31.30 9.18
CA GLN A 36 76.50 30.04 9.23
C GLN A 36 75.19 30.18 10.01
N ILE A 37 75.21 30.78 11.21
CA ILE A 37 74.00 30.99 12.03
C ILE A 37 72.97 31.84 11.27
N VAL A 38 73.41 32.90 10.59
CA VAL A 38 72.52 33.74 9.78
C VAL A 38 71.95 32.96 8.59
N GLY A 39 72.74 32.10 7.96
CA GLY A 39 72.26 31.19 6.90
C GLY A 39 71.22 30.20 7.40
N ASP A 40 71.45 29.59 8.56
CA ASP A 40 70.54 28.66 9.22
C ASP A 40 69.25 29.35 9.68
N GLU A 41 69.33 30.60 10.14
CA GLU A 41 68.17 31.40 10.50
C GLU A 41 67.28 31.68 9.28
N VAL A 42 67.87 32.10 8.16
CA VAL A 42 67.12 32.36 6.91
C VAL A 42 66.45 31.09 6.37
N THR A 43 67.14 29.94 6.44
CA THR A 43 66.55 28.66 6.00
C THR A 43 65.42 28.21 6.92
N THR A 44 65.60 28.35 8.24
CA THR A 44 64.56 28.06 9.24
C THR A 44 63.34 28.94 9.04
N GLN A 45 63.53 30.25 8.82
CA GLN A 45 62.44 31.19 8.54
C GLN A 45 61.67 30.81 7.27
N ARG A 46 62.36 30.38 6.21
CA ARG A 46 61.72 29.89 4.98
C ARG A 46 60.87 28.65 5.24
N MET A 47 61.42 27.65 5.95
CA MET A 47 60.69 26.43 6.29
C MET A 47 59.47 26.71 7.18
N LEU A 48 59.58 27.65 8.12
CA LEU A 48 58.45 28.07 8.96
C LEU A 48 57.33 28.70 8.13
N GLN A 49 57.65 29.54 7.14
CA GLN A 49 56.65 30.12 6.24
C GLN A 49 55.94 29.05 5.39
N GLU A 50 56.69 28.08 4.88
CA GLU A 50 56.14 26.96 4.11
C GLU A 50 55.20 26.09 4.97
N LEU A 51 55.64 25.71 6.16
CA LEU A 51 54.82 24.95 7.12
C LEU A 51 53.56 25.71 7.54
N GLN A 52 53.65 27.03 7.72
CA GLN A 52 52.48 27.87 8.02
C GLN A 52 51.49 27.91 6.86
N ALA A 53 51.97 27.99 5.62
CA ALA A 53 51.14 27.94 4.42
C ALA A 53 50.44 26.58 4.31
N ASP A 54 51.17 25.47 4.48
CA ASP A 54 50.63 24.12 4.44
C ASP A 54 49.60 23.86 5.54
N LEU A 55 49.87 24.32 6.76
CA LEU A 55 48.92 24.23 7.86
C LEU A 55 47.63 25.00 7.55
N SER A 56 47.74 26.18 6.92
CA SER A 56 46.58 26.98 6.52
C SER A 56 45.75 26.29 5.43
N LEU A 57 46.40 25.64 4.47
CA LEU A 57 45.76 24.87 3.41
C LEU A 57 45.04 23.66 3.99
N SER A 58 45.74 22.91 4.85
CA SER A 58 45.21 21.72 5.51
C SER A 58 44.00 22.06 6.39
N LYS A 59 44.08 23.12 7.20
CA LYS A 59 42.95 23.61 8.01
C LYS A 59 41.72 23.92 7.16
N ARG A 60 41.90 24.63 6.04
CA ARG A 60 40.80 24.93 5.11
C ARG A 60 40.19 23.66 4.51
N ALA A 61 41.01 22.70 4.09
CA ALA A 61 40.54 21.43 3.57
C ALA A 61 39.74 20.64 4.62
N TYR A 62 40.25 20.56 5.86
CA TYR A 62 39.53 19.91 6.97
C TYR A 62 38.20 20.58 7.28
N THR A 63 38.14 21.92 7.35
CA THR A 63 36.87 22.64 7.58
C THR A 63 35.86 22.44 6.45
N SER A 64 36.34 22.38 5.20
CA SER A 64 35.47 22.11 4.05
C SER A 64 34.89 20.69 4.13
N LEU A 65 35.72 19.70 4.48
CA LEU A 65 35.29 18.32 4.59
C LEU A 65 34.34 18.11 5.79
N ASP A 66 34.59 18.77 6.91
CA ASP A 66 33.71 18.71 8.09
C ASP A 66 32.33 19.30 7.77
N SER A 67 32.29 20.44 7.07
CA SER A 67 31.05 21.03 6.56
C SER A 67 30.31 20.08 5.63
N GLU A 68 31.00 19.44 4.68
CA GLU A 68 30.39 18.47 3.77
C GLU A 68 29.85 17.23 4.51
N LEU A 69 30.60 16.69 5.48
CA LEU A 69 30.14 15.58 6.32
C LEU A 69 28.92 15.95 7.15
N SER A 70 28.89 17.16 7.71
CA SER A 70 27.73 17.64 8.47
C SER A 70 26.48 17.74 7.57
N ALA A 71 26.63 18.27 6.36
CA ALA A 71 25.54 18.40 5.40
C ALA A 71 25.03 17.03 4.91
N LEU A 72 25.94 16.07 4.68
CA LEU A 72 25.58 14.71 4.30
C LEU A 72 24.86 13.97 5.42
N ARG A 73 25.31 14.13 6.67
CA ARG A 73 24.63 13.55 7.85
C ARG A 73 23.22 14.09 8.00
N GLU A 74 23.04 15.40 7.88
CA GLU A 74 21.72 16.01 7.97
C GLU A 74 20.80 15.57 6.83
N ARG A 75 21.31 15.51 5.60
CA ARG A 75 20.55 14.97 4.47
C ARG A 75 20.15 13.51 4.71
N SER A 76 21.06 12.68 5.22
CA SER A 76 20.78 11.28 5.55
C SER A 76 19.67 11.17 6.60
N ARG A 77 19.72 12.02 7.63
CA ARG A 77 18.70 12.08 8.68
C ARG A 77 17.33 12.48 8.12
N ILE A 78 17.27 13.49 7.26
CA ILE A 78 16.03 13.93 6.61
C ILE A 78 15.44 12.80 5.77
N MET A 79 16.26 12.14 4.94
CA MET A 79 15.80 11.01 4.12
C MET A 79 15.30 9.83 4.97
N GLU A 80 15.92 9.58 6.12
CA GLU A 80 15.47 8.53 7.04
C GLU A 80 14.12 8.87 7.66
N LEU A 81 13.92 10.12 8.09
CA LEU A 81 12.63 10.60 8.59
C LEU A 81 11.53 10.53 7.54
N GLU A 82 11.83 10.93 6.30
CA GLU A 82 10.89 10.83 5.17
C GLU A 82 10.53 9.37 4.88
N ARG A 83 11.52 8.46 4.90
CA ARG A 83 11.29 7.03 4.74
C ARG A 83 10.37 6.49 5.83
N ASP A 84 10.61 6.84 7.08
CA ASP A 84 9.79 6.39 8.21
C ASP A 84 8.37 6.96 8.16
N ASP A 85 8.20 8.23 7.78
CA ASP A 85 6.89 8.84 7.58
C ASP A 85 6.12 8.14 6.44
N LEU A 86 6.78 7.87 5.31
CA LEU A 86 6.19 7.11 4.20
C LEU A 86 5.79 5.71 4.62
N LEU A 87 6.65 5.01 5.37
CA LEU A 87 6.34 3.67 5.88
C LEU A 87 5.20 3.67 6.89
N ASN A 88 5.12 4.70 7.74
CA ASN A 88 4.05 4.82 8.72
C ASN A 88 2.71 5.16 8.04
N LYS A 89 2.73 5.97 6.98
CA LYS A 89 1.55 6.23 6.12
C LYS A 89 1.15 5.02 5.28
N SER A 90 2.09 4.14 4.95
CA SER A 90 1.82 2.91 4.20
C SER A 90 1.47 1.72 5.07
N LYS A 91 1.41 1.85 6.41
CA LYS A 91 1.01 0.74 7.27
C LYS A 91 -0.40 0.31 6.89
N ALA A 92 -0.53 -0.98 6.57
CA ALA A 92 -1.82 -1.59 6.35
C ALA A 92 -2.63 -1.46 7.64
N ASN A 93 -3.68 -0.66 7.59
CA ASN A 93 -4.58 -0.42 8.72
C ASN A 93 -6.05 -0.37 8.25
N ARG A 94 -6.29 -0.73 6.99
CA ARG A 94 -7.62 -0.68 6.38
C ARG A 94 -8.26 -2.05 6.41
N LEU A 95 -9.42 -2.09 7.07
CA LEU A 95 -10.31 -3.23 7.12
C LEU A 95 -11.53 -2.92 6.27
N VAL A 96 -11.83 -3.81 5.32
CA VAL A 96 -12.97 -3.63 4.42
C VAL A 96 -13.95 -4.77 4.66
N VAL A 97 -15.18 -4.43 4.99
CA VAL A 97 -16.27 -5.39 5.12
C VAL A 97 -17.16 -5.28 3.91
N LEU A 98 -17.36 -6.39 3.22
CA LEU A 98 -18.23 -6.49 2.06
C LEU A 98 -19.38 -7.43 2.41
N ILE A 99 -20.60 -6.90 2.43
CA ILE A 99 -21.79 -7.63 2.83
C ILE A 99 -22.73 -7.73 1.63
N ASP A 100 -23.07 -8.96 1.27
CA ASP A 100 -24.14 -9.26 0.34
C ASP A 100 -25.47 -9.23 1.10
N GLY A 101 -26.14 -8.08 1.12
CA GLY A 101 -27.33 -7.87 1.94
C GLY A 101 -28.56 -8.65 1.49
N ASP A 102 -28.53 -9.29 0.32
CA ASP A 102 -29.61 -10.16 -0.14
C ASP A 102 -29.55 -11.56 0.52
N GLY A 103 -28.37 -12.00 0.95
CA GLY A 103 -28.20 -13.25 1.71
C GLY A 103 -27.34 -13.16 2.97
N ALA A 104 -27.04 -11.96 3.44
CA ALA A 104 -26.59 -11.68 4.80
C ALA A 104 -27.58 -10.70 5.44
N ILE A 105 -28.78 -11.22 5.70
CA ILE A 105 -29.92 -10.42 6.15
C ILE A 105 -29.75 -10.12 7.64
N PHE A 106 -29.72 -8.82 7.98
CA PHE A 106 -29.69 -8.36 9.37
C PHE A 106 -30.90 -8.86 10.15
N ASN A 107 -30.72 -9.06 11.46
CA ASN A 107 -31.79 -9.52 12.35
C ASN A 107 -33.05 -8.64 12.19
N LEU A 108 -34.20 -9.28 11.97
CA LEU A 108 -35.47 -8.59 11.74
C LEU A 108 -35.87 -7.68 12.91
N ASP A 109 -35.48 -8.02 14.14
CA ASP A 109 -35.74 -7.19 15.32
C ASP A 109 -34.93 -5.89 15.29
N LEU A 110 -33.71 -5.92 14.75
CA LEU A 110 -32.91 -4.71 14.52
C LEU A 110 -33.56 -3.88 13.40
N ILE A 111 -33.96 -4.50 12.30
CA ILE A 111 -34.62 -3.78 11.20
C ILE A 111 -35.93 -3.14 11.65
N ALA A 112 -36.74 -3.85 12.46
CA ALA A 112 -38.01 -3.36 12.98
C ALA A 112 -37.85 -2.14 13.92
N GLN A 113 -36.66 -1.91 14.48
CA GLN A 113 -36.36 -0.70 15.27
C GLN A 113 -36.03 0.52 14.39
N GLY A 114 -36.00 0.37 13.06
CA GLY A 114 -35.68 1.44 12.12
C GLY A 114 -34.30 2.05 12.39
N GLN A 115 -34.24 3.37 12.46
CA GLN A 115 -32.98 4.11 12.59
C GLN A 115 -32.16 3.69 13.83
N ALA A 116 -32.81 3.49 14.98
CA ALA A 116 -32.12 3.05 16.20
C ALA A 116 -31.48 1.66 16.02
N GLY A 117 -32.19 0.75 15.34
CA GLY A 117 -31.68 -0.57 15.02
C GLY A 117 -30.55 -0.55 13.99
N GLY A 118 -30.59 0.36 13.02
CA GLY A 118 -29.49 0.58 12.06
C GLY A 118 -28.20 1.01 12.75
N HIS A 119 -28.29 1.98 13.67
CA HIS A 119 -27.16 2.39 14.51
C HIS A 119 -26.64 1.23 15.37
N ARG A 120 -27.55 0.47 15.97
CA ARG A 120 -27.19 -0.67 16.83
C ARG A 120 -26.50 -1.78 16.03
N ALA A 121 -26.98 -2.10 14.83
CA ALA A 121 -26.37 -3.09 13.95
C ALA A 121 -24.96 -2.68 13.53
N ALA A 122 -24.75 -1.41 13.17
CA ALA A 122 -23.41 -0.89 12.85
C ALA A 122 -22.45 -0.96 14.04
N LEU A 123 -22.92 -0.63 15.25
CA LEU A 123 -22.14 -0.77 16.47
C LEU A 123 -21.79 -2.23 16.76
N MET A 124 -22.76 -3.14 16.66
CA MET A 124 -22.52 -4.58 16.83
C MET A 124 -21.50 -5.13 15.83
N LEU A 125 -21.59 -4.70 14.57
CA LEU A 125 -20.66 -5.09 13.52
C LEU A 125 -19.24 -4.60 13.81
N SER A 126 -19.08 -3.31 14.12
CA SER A 126 -17.77 -2.72 14.45
C SER A 126 -17.14 -3.36 15.69
N GLU A 127 -17.88 -3.47 16.80
CA GLU A 127 -17.39 -4.11 18.03
C GLU A 127 -17.08 -5.59 17.82
N GLY A 128 -17.93 -6.30 17.07
CA GLY A 128 -17.73 -7.69 16.68
C GLY A 128 -16.39 -7.87 15.97
N ILE A 129 -16.18 -7.16 14.86
CA ILE A 129 -14.97 -7.24 14.06
C ILE A 129 -13.72 -6.87 14.86
N MET A 130 -13.74 -5.72 15.55
CA MET A 130 -12.58 -5.25 16.32
C MET A 130 -12.24 -6.20 17.47
N ARG A 131 -13.18 -6.99 17.97
CA ARG A 131 -12.90 -8.00 19.01
C ARG A 131 -11.97 -9.10 18.51
N HIS A 132 -12.09 -9.46 17.23
CA HIS A 132 -11.35 -10.56 16.60
C HIS A 132 -10.01 -10.16 15.99
N LEU A 133 -9.68 -8.86 15.93
CA LEU A 133 -8.45 -8.37 15.34
C LEU A 133 -7.41 -7.96 16.41
N PRO A 134 -6.13 -8.30 16.21
CA PRO A 134 -5.06 -7.79 17.05
C PRO A 134 -4.90 -6.27 16.83
N ASN A 135 -4.56 -5.51 17.87
CA ASN A 135 -4.25 -4.07 17.81
C ASN A 135 -5.40 -3.13 17.37
N ARG A 136 -6.56 -3.26 18.02
CA ARG A 136 -7.83 -2.54 17.80
C ARG A 136 -7.76 -1.02 17.55
N ASN A 137 -6.71 -0.34 18.00
CA ASN A 137 -6.67 1.12 18.06
C ASN A 137 -6.07 1.77 16.80
N THR A 138 -5.53 1.00 15.86
CA THR A 138 -4.89 1.55 14.66
C THR A 138 -5.70 1.38 13.38
N HIS A 139 -6.71 0.50 13.41
CA HIS A 139 -7.48 0.12 12.24
C HIS A 139 -8.61 1.08 11.92
N GLN A 140 -8.77 1.36 10.64
CA GLN A 140 -9.91 2.06 10.09
C GLN A 140 -10.82 1.02 9.41
N LEU A 141 -12.10 1.05 9.74
CA LEU A 141 -13.10 0.10 9.25
C LEU A 141 -14.01 0.76 8.22
N TRP A 142 -14.09 0.16 7.05
CA TRP A 142 -15.06 0.49 6.01
C TRP A 142 -16.03 -0.66 5.84
N VAL A 143 -17.31 -0.34 5.73
CA VAL A 143 -18.36 -1.34 5.52
C VAL A 143 -19.18 -0.95 4.33
N TYR A 144 -19.33 -1.90 3.40
CA TYR A 144 -20.15 -1.75 2.22
C TYR A 144 -21.17 -2.88 2.21
N VAL A 145 -22.45 -2.50 2.24
CA VAL A 145 -23.58 -3.41 2.11
C VAL A 145 -24.30 -3.09 0.81
N PHE A 146 -24.45 -4.09 -0.05
CA PHE A 146 -25.20 -3.97 -1.29
C PHE A 146 -26.41 -4.89 -1.20
N LEU A 147 -27.60 -4.36 -1.49
CA LEU A 147 -28.85 -5.12 -1.42
C LEU A 147 -29.86 -4.61 -2.44
N ASN A 148 -30.76 -5.48 -2.88
CA ASN A 148 -31.94 -5.07 -3.62
C ASN A 148 -33.08 -4.80 -2.63
N LYS A 149 -33.34 -3.52 -2.35
CA LYS A 149 -34.27 -3.13 -1.28
C LYS A 149 -35.68 -3.63 -1.54
N ARG A 150 -36.13 -3.56 -2.79
CA ARG A 150 -37.46 -4.04 -3.19
C ARG A 150 -37.56 -5.55 -3.01
N GLY A 151 -36.56 -6.30 -3.47
CA GLY A 151 -36.51 -7.75 -3.31
C GLY A 151 -36.53 -8.17 -1.84
N LEU A 152 -35.74 -7.50 -1.01
CA LEU A 152 -35.67 -7.77 0.43
C LEU A 152 -36.98 -7.40 1.16
N SER A 153 -37.58 -6.25 0.83
CA SER A 153 -38.88 -5.81 1.36
C SER A 153 -40.02 -6.79 1.01
N ASP A 154 -40.01 -7.34 -0.20
CA ASP A 154 -40.97 -8.38 -0.63
C ASP A 154 -40.71 -9.73 0.04
N ALA A 155 -39.44 -10.05 0.34
CA ALA A 155 -39.11 -11.21 1.16
C ALA A 155 -39.69 -11.08 2.57
N PHE A 156 -39.50 -9.94 3.27
CA PHE A 156 -40.02 -9.73 4.63
C PHE A 156 -41.54 -9.89 4.74
N SER A 157 -42.28 -9.48 3.70
CA SER A 157 -43.74 -9.66 3.65
C SER A 157 -44.17 -11.12 3.76
N ARG A 158 -43.33 -12.08 3.39
CA ARG A 158 -43.65 -13.51 3.36
C ARG A 158 -43.38 -14.21 4.70
N PHE A 159 -42.60 -13.60 5.61
CA PHE A 159 -42.15 -14.22 6.87
C PHE A 159 -42.62 -13.45 8.11
N SER A 160 -43.80 -12.82 8.05
CA SER A 160 -44.36 -12.05 9.17
C SER A 160 -43.46 -10.87 9.62
N GLY A 161 -42.49 -10.47 8.79
CA GLY A 161 -41.58 -9.34 9.03
C GLY A 161 -42.19 -7.99 8.67
N GLN A 162 -43.49 -7.79 8.92
CA GLN A 162 -44.19 -6.59 8.46
C GLN A 162 -43.60 -5.30 9.04
N GLN A 163 -43.21 -5.33 10.32
CA GLN A 163 -42.55 -4.19 10.96
C GLN A 163 -41.17 -3.93 10.35
N ALA A 164 -40.38 -4.98 10.10
CA ALA A 164 -39.08 -4.86 9.42
C ALA A 164 -39.24 -4.30 8.01
N ARG A 165 -40.26 -4.73 7.25
CA ARG A 165 -40.60 -4.19 5.93
C ARG A 165 -40.86 -2.69 5.98
N LEU A 166 -41.69 -2.23 6.93
CA LEU A 166 -42.04 -0.82 7.09
C LEU A 166 -40.85 0.04 7.56
N LYS A 167 -39.89 -0.57 8.26
CA LYS A 167 -38.77 0.12 8.89
C LYS A 167 -37.43 -0.05 8.17
N LEU A 168 -37.41 -0.74 7.03
CA LEU A 168 -36.18 -0.99 6.27
C LEU A 168 -35.50 0.31 5.83
N ASP A 169 -36.24 1.30 5.33
CA ASP A 169 -35.68 2.60 4.95
C ASP A 169 -35.07 3.34 6.15
N ASP A 170 -35.80 3.42 7.26
CA ASP A 170 -35.32 4.01 8.51
C ASP A 170 -34.04 3.30 9.01
N PHE A 171 -34.01 1.97 8.91
CA PHE A 171 -32.86 1.15 9.28
C PHE A 171 -31.64 1.45 8.41
N MET A 172 -31.80 1.51 7.08
CA MET A 172 -30.71 1.87 6.17
C MET A 172 -30.15 3.27 6.47
N ILE A 173 -31.04 4.23 6.76
CA ILE A 173 -30.65 5.59 7.17
C ILE A 173 -29.82 5.55 8.45
N GLY A 174 -30.29 4.83 9.48
CA GLY A 174 -29.58 4.72 10.76
C GLY A 174 -28.23 4.03 10.64
N PHE A 175 -28.14 3.00 9.79
CA PHE A 175 -26.88 2.32 9.51
C PHE A 175 -25.86 3.27 8.86
N ASN A 176 -26.28 4.01 7.84
CA ASN A 176 -25.40 4.95 7.12
C ASN A 176 -24.99 6.16 7.98
N GLN A 177 -25.82 6.59 8.92
CA GLN A 177 -25.51 7.70 9.83
C GLN A 177 -24.63 7.31 11.01
N SER A 178 -24.48 6.02 11.29
CA SER A 178 -23.67 5.54 12.42
C SER A 178 -22.20 5.96 12.33
N THR A 179 -21.65 5.94 11.11
CA THR A 179 -20.24 6.24 10.84
C THR A 179 -20.06 6.63 9.38
N GLU A 180 -19.17 7.59 9.09
CA GLU A 180 -18.91 8.09 7.72
C GLU A 180 -18.42 7.02 6.73
N ARG A 181 -17.92 5.88 7.22
CA ARG A 181 -17.33 4.79 6.43
C ARG A 181 -18.26 3.60 6.25
N PHE A 182 -19.50 3.69 6.75
CA PHE A 182 -20.49 2.63 6.67
C PHE A 182 -21.52 3.02 5.63
N ILE A 183 -21.65 2.21 4.58
CA ILE A 183 -22.47 2.52 3.43
C ILE A 183 -23.31 1.30 3.08
N MET A 184 -24.62 1.49 3.10
CA MET A 184 -25.65 0.55 2.69
C MET A 184 -26.38 1.13 1.49
N VAL A 185 -26.33 0.41 0.37
CA VAL A 185 -26.78 0.87 -0.95
C VAL A 185 -27.85 -0.05 -1.50
N ASP A 186 -28.98 0.54 -1.90
CA ASP A 186 -29.96 -0.12 -2.76
C ASP A 186 -29.44 -0.16 -4.19
N VAL A 187 -29.14 -1.36 -4.71
CA VAL A 187 -28.65 -1.54 -6.09
C VAL A 187 -29.79 -1.65 -7.12
N GLY A 188 -31.04 -1.65 -6.67
CA GLY A 188 -32.21 -1.76 -7.52
C GLY A 188 -32.52 -3.20 -7.95
N GLY A 189 -33.46 -3.33 -8.89
CA GLY A 189 -34.09 -4.62 -9.25
C GLY A 189 -33.34 -5.47 -10.28
N ALA A 190 -32.16 -5.07 -10.75
CA ALA A 190 -31.41 -5.84 -11.73
C ALA A 190 -30.82 -7.10 -11.06
N LYS A 191 -31.00 -8.24 -11.71
CA LYS A 191 -30.46 -9.51 -11.24
C LYS A 191 -28.93 -9.43 -11.16
N GLU A 192 -28.33 -9.94 -10.08
CA GLU A 192 -26.87 -9.98 -9.87
C GLU A 192 -26.19 -8.59 -9.77
N ALA A 193 -26.96 -7.51 -9.59
CA ALA A 193 -26.39 -6.17 -9.46
C ALA A 193 -25.57 -5.99 -8.17
N ALA A 194 -26.01 -6.59 -7.06
CA ALA A 194 -25.29 -6.58 -5.79
C ALA A 194 -23.96 -7.33 -5.93
N ASP A 195 -24.01 -8.56 -6.45
CA ASP A 195 -22.84 -9.40 -6.69
C ASP A 195 -21.81 -8.71 -7.59
N ALA A 196 -22.25 -8.03 -8.65
CA ALA A 196 -21.37 -7.30 -9.56
C ALA A 196 -20.64 -6.16 -8.85
N LYS A 197 -21.32 -5.40 -7.97
CA LYS A 197 -20.71 -4.33 -7.16
C LYS A 197 -19.72 -4.89 -6.16
N ILE A 198 -20.09 -5.98 -5.49
CA ILE A 198 -19.24 -6.67 -4.52
C ILE A 198 -17.98 -7.18 -5.19
N LYS A 199 -18.09 -7.92 -6.30
CA LYS A 199 -16.95 -8.48 -7.04
C LYS A 199 -16.00 -7.37 -7.52
N ALA A 200 -16.54 -6.27 -8.05
CA ALA A 200 -15.73 -5.14 -8.49
C ALA A 200 -14.97 -4.45 -7.33
N LEU A 201 -15.66 -4.22 -6.20
CA LEU A 201 -15.05 -3.57 -5.05
C LEU A 201 -14.04 -4.49 -4.35
N PHE A 202 -14.33 -5.78 -4.26
CA PHE A 202 -13.43 -6.80 -3.76
C PHE A 202 -12.11 -6.79 -4.53
N GLU A 203 -12.18 -6.87 -5.86
CA GLU A 203 -11.03 -6.87 -6.75
C GLU A 203 -10.20 -5.57 -6.62
N ALA A 204 -10.86 -4.43 -6.42
CA ALA A 204 -10.18 -3.15 -6.18
C ALA A 204 -9.44 -3.15 -4.83
N GLU A 205 -10.14 -3.49 -3.75
CA GLU A 205 -9.63 -3.36 -2.38
C GLU A 205 -8.54 -4.38 -2.05
N ILE A 206 -8.62 -5.60 -2.57
CA ILE A 206 -7.66 -6.66 -2.19
C ILE A 206 -6.24 -6.38 -2.67
N ARG A 207 -6.13 -5.67 -3.81
CA ARG A 207 -4.86 -5.28 -4.41
C ARG A 207 -4.25 -4.05 -3.75
N LEU A 208 -4.99 -3.31 -2.93
CA LEU A 208 -4.45 -2.16 -2.23
C LEU A 208 -3.47 -2.61 -1.14
N PRO A 209 -2.24 -2.08 -1.11
CA PRO A 209 -1.28 -2.38 -0.06
C PRO A 209 -1.76 -1.98 1.33
N GLN A 210 -2.60 -0.94 1.43
CA GLN A 210 -3.13 -0.43 2.69
C GLN A 210 -4.24 -1.33 3.27
N THR A 211 -4.92 -2.10 2.41
CA THR A 211 -5.96 -3.05 2.83
C THR A 211 -5.31 -4.27 3.45
N GLU A 212 -5.41 -4.34 4.76
CA GLU A 212 -4.87 -5.41 5.59
C GLU A 212 -5.77 -6.65 5.52
N CYS A 213 -7.09 -6.43 5.57
CA CYS A 213 -8.07 -7.52 5.60
C CYS A 213 -9.36 -7.12 4.90
N ILE A 214 -9.90 -8.06 4.12
CA ILE A 214 -11.27 -8.06 3.62
C ILE A 214 -12.07 -9.09 4.39
N ILE A 215 -13.15 -8.63 5.01
CA ILE A 215 -14.11 -9.43 5.75
C ILE A 215 -15.36 -9.57 4.88
N PHE A 216 -15.66 -10.77 4.43
CA PHE A 216 -16.69 -11.01 3.43
C PHE A 216 -17.91 -11.74 4.01
N ALA A 217 -19.09 -11.14 3.91
CA ALA A 217 -20.38 -11.73 4.31
C ALA A 217 -21.25 -12.03 3.07
N GLY A 218 -20.77 -12.94 2.21
CA GLY A 218 -21.53 -13.53 1.10
C GLY A 218 -21.43 -15.06 1.12
N CYS A 219 -21.30 -15.63 2.32
CA CYS A 219 -21.01 -17.04 2.55
C CYS A 219 -22.12 -18.01 2.10
N HIS A 220 -23.28 -17.49 1.69
CA HIS A 220 -24.47 -18.25 1.32
C HIS A 220 -24.54 -18.59 -0.18
N ASP A 221 -23.71 -17.97 -1.01
CA ASP A 221 -23.73 -18.13 -2.46
C ASP A 221 -22.41 -18.70 -3.00
N ASN A 222 -22.52 -19.81 -3.72
CA ASN A 222 -21.38 -20.43 -4.42
C ASN A 222 -20.91 -19.59 -5.62
N GLY A 223 -21.67 -18.59 -6.06
CA GLY A 223 -21.30 -17.63 -7.10
C GLY A 223 -20.05 -16.79 -6.78
N TYR A 224 -19.63 -16.74 -5.51
CA TYR A 224 -18.39 -16.04 -5.09
C TYR A 224 -17.16 -16.96 -5.03
N VAL A 225 -17.32 -18.29 -5.06
CA VAL A 225 -16.22 -19.25 -4.86
C VAL A 225 -15.10 -19.05 -5.87
N THR A 226 -15.45 -18.86 -7.15
CA THR A 226 -14.45 -18.66 -8.21
C THR A 226 -13.63 -17.39 -8.00
N THR A 227 -14.28 -16.28 -7.60
CA THR A 227 -13.62 -15.01 -7.29
C THR A 227 -12.68 -15.17 -6.10
N LEU A 228 -13.16 -15.72 -4.98
CA LEU A 228 -12.34 -15.94 -3.78
C LEU A 228 -11.15 -16.87 -4.07
N ARG A 229 -11.37 -17.99 -4.79
CA ARG A 229 -10.31 -18.94 -5.14
C ARG A 229 -9.24 -18.33 -6.04
N SER A 230 -9.61 -17.47 -6.98
CA SER A 230 -8.67 -16.73 -7.83
C SER A 230 -7.70 -15.89 -6.99
N HIS A 231 -8.22 -15.16 -6.01
CA HIS A 231 -7.41 -14.33 -5.12
C HIS A 231 -6.57 -15.11 -4.13
N ILE A 232 -7.09 -16.24 -3.62
CA ILE A 232 -6.29 -17.16 -2.79
C ILE A 232 -5.10 -17.67 -3.60
N THR A 233 -5.32 -18.10 -4.85
CA THR A 233 -4.27 -18.61 -5.74
C THR A 233 -3.25 -17.52 -6.10
N SER A 234 -3.69 -16.26 -6.15
CA SER A 234 -2.84 -15.08 -6.37
C SER A 234 -2.04 -14.64 -5.13
N GLY A 235 -2.09 -15.41 -4.02
CA GLY A 235 -1.31 -15.14 -2.82
C GLY A 235 -1.95 -14.15 -1.83
N SER A 236 -3.22 -13.79 -1.99
CA SER A 236 -3.92 -12.86 -1.09
C SER A 236 -4.75 -13.55 -0.01
N ARG A 237 -4.51 -14.84 0.25
CA ARG A 237 -5.26 -15.65 1.23
C ARG A 237 -5.26 -15.04 2.63
N ASP A 238 -4.12 -14.53 3.07
CA ASP A 238 -3.94 -14.01 4.44
C ASP A 238 -4.72 -12.72 4.70
N LYS A 239 -5.21 -12.06 3.64
CA LYS A 239 -6.08 -10.89 3.74
C LYS A 239 -7.55 -11.24 3.85
N LEU A 240 -7.95 -12.52 3.79
CA LEU A 240 -9.35 -12.91 3.65
C LEU A 240 -9.90 -13.53 4.91
N VAL A 241 -11.03 -13.00 5.36
CA VAL A 241 -11.82 -13.53 6.47
C VAL A 241 -13.28 -13.57 6.05
N LEU A 242 -13.98 -14.62 6.43
CA LEU A 242 -15.41 -14.77 6.21
C LEU A 242 -16.17 -14.27 7.43
N LEU A 243 -17.24 -13.50 7.19
CA LEU A 243 -18.22 -13.15 8.21
C LEU A 243 -19.44 -14.04 7.99
N GLN A 244 -19.69 -14.91 8.95
CA GLN A 244 -20.79 -15.86 8.93
C GLN A 244 -22.11 -15.13 9.15
N SER A 245 -23.01 -15.24 8.18
CA SER A 245 -24.35 -14.65 8.24
C SER A 245 -25.47 -15.66 8.53
N TYR A 246 -25.25 -16.94 8.26
CA TYR A 246 -26.18 -18.05 8.55
C TYR A 246 -25.43 -19.19 9.24
N ASP A 247 -26.17 -20.09 9.89
CA ASP A 247 -25.59 -21.27 10.54
C ASP A 247 -24.87 -22.17 9.52
N GLU A 248 -25.42 -22.27 8.31
CA GLU A 248 -24.84 -23.01 7.19
C GLU A 248 -24.08 -22.08 6.24
N VAL A 249 -22.82 -22.42 5.96
CA VAL A 249 -22.01 -21.80 4.90
C VAL A 249 -22.12 -22.66 3.65
N ALA A 250 -22.13 -22.04 2.47
CA ALA A 250 -22.19 -22.79 1.22
C ALA A 250 -20.96 -23.70 1.09
N SER A 251 -21.17 -24.98 0.75
CA SER A 251 -20.12 -26.00 0.75
C SER A 251 -18.89 -25.65 -0.08
N GLY A 252 -19.07 -24.91 -1.19
CA GLY A 252 -17.96 -24.43 -2.02
C GLY A 252 -17.12 -23.35 -1.33
N ILE A 253 -17.73 -22.54 -0.46
CA ILE A 253 -17.06 -21.51 0.35
C ILE A 253 -16.34 -22.17 1.54
N GLU A 254 -16.96 -23.13 2.22
CA GLU A 254 -16.32 -23.89 3.31
C GLU A 254 -15.04 -24.58 2.84
N ALA A 255 -15.07 -25.16 1.63
CA ALA A 255 -13.91 -25.82 1.02
C ALA A 255 -12.70 -24.88 0.80
N LEU A 256 -12.88 -23.55 0.87
CA LEU A 256 -11.77 -22.59 0.81
C LEU A 256 -10.97 -22.53 2.12
N ASN A 257 -11.48 -23.09 3.23
CA ASN A 257 -10.84 -23.12 4.54
C ASN A 257 -10.36 -21.74 5.03
N LEU A 258 -11.13 -20.68 4.80
CA LEU A 258 -10.80 -19.33 5.27
C LEU A 258 -11.16 -19.17 6.76
N PRO A 259 -10.51 -18.26 7.50
CA PRO A 259 -10.93 -17.90 8.86
C PRO A 259 -12.37 -17.39 8.85
N ILE A 260 -13.16 -17.79 9.85
CA ILE A 260 -14.57 -17.40 9.99
C ILE A 260 -14.76 -16.62 11.30
N ILE A 261 -15.43 -15.48 11.20
CA ILE A 261 -15.93 -14.68 12.32
C ILE A 261 -17.46 -14.79 12.32
N SER A 262 -18.05 -14.93 13.50
CA SER A 262 -19.50 -14.85 13.69
C SER A 262 -19.81 -13.76 14.73
N ILE A 263 -20.86 -12.97 14.47
CA ILE A 263 -21.31 -11.91 15.37
C ILE A 263 -22.73 -12.28 15.81
N PRO A 264 -22.90 -12.76 17.06
CA PRO A 264 -24.20 -13.22 17.54
C PRO A 264 -25.27 -12.13 17.40
N TYR A 265 -26.48 -12.56 16.99
CA TYR A 265 -27.68 -11.74 16.86
C TYR A 265 -27.63 -10.62 15.82
N LEU A 266 -26.55 -10.48 15.04
CA LEU A 266 -26.44 -9.46 14.00
C LEU A 266 -27.26 -9.80 12.75
N PHE A 267 -27.19 -11.05 12.32
CA PHE A 267 -27.92 -11.59 11.18
C PHE A 267 -29.00 -12.58 11.65
N ILE A 268 -29.97 -12.87 10.79
CA ILE A 268 -30.88 -14.01 11.03
C ILE A 268 -30.13 -15.31 10.79
N ASN A 269 -30.35 -16.33 11.62
CA ASN A 269 -29.57 -17.58 11.53
C ASN A 269 -30.02 -18.50 10.39
N GLN A 270 -31.29 -18.40 9.96
CA GLN A 270 -31.89 -19.22 8.92
C GLN A 270 -32.28 -18.37 7.71
N LYS A 271 -31.91 -18.84 6.52
CA LYS A 271 -32.29 -18.18 5.26
C LYS A 271 -33.80 -18.13 5.12
N LEU A 272 -34.31 -17.01 4.64
CA LEU A 272 -35.72 -16.81 4.30
C LEU A 272 -36.08 -17.66 3.06
N ALA A 273 -36.35 -18.95 3.26
CA ALA A 273 -36.73 -19.88 2.19
C ALA A 273 -38.21 -19.68 1.83
N PRO A 274 -38.56 -19.41 0.55
CA PRO A 274 -39.95 -19.20 0.17
C PRO A 274 -40.77 -20.45 0.54
N THR A 275 -41.72 -20.28 1.44
CA THR A 275 -42.68 -21.33 1.80
C THR A 275 -43.31 -21.83 0.51
N ALA A 276 -43.17 -23.13 0.24
CA ALA A 276 -43.82 -23.77 -0.89
C ALA A 276 -45.30 -23.38 -0.90
N THR A 277 -45.80 -22.94 -2.05
CA THR A 277 -47.23 -22.70 -2.27
C THR A 277 -48.03 -23.87 -1.71
N PRO A 278 -49.10 -23.64 -0.91
CA PRO A 278 -50.02 -24.71 -0.56
C PRO A 278 -50.48 -25.36 -1.86
N GLN A 279 -50.15 -26.64 -2.03
CA GLN A 279 -50.66 -27.46 -3.12
C GLN A 279 -52.19 -27.33 -3.09
N PRO A 280 -52.87 -27.02 -4.20
CA PRO A 280 -54.32 -27.05 -4.22
C PRO A 280 -54.75 -28.48 -3.88
N ILE A 281 -55.58 -28.61 -2.84
CA ILE A 281 -56.21 -29.88 -2.46
C ILE A 281 -56.96 -30.38 -3.70
N GLN A 282 -56.48 -31.46 -4.29
CA GLN A 282 -57.12 -32.12 -5.40
C GLN A 282 -58.35 -32.84 -4.86
N ASN A 283 -59.48 -32.13 -4.81
CA ASN A 283 -60.77 -32.74 -4.51
C ASN A 283 -61.15 -33.67 -5.67
N ASN A 284 -60.87 -34.96 -5.51
CA ASN A 284 -61.44 -36.02 -6.34
C ASN A 284 -62.94 -36.11 -6.07
N LEU A 285 -63.76 -35.47 -6.92
CA LEU A 285 -65.18 -35.82 -7.07
C LEU A 285 -65.33 -36.91 -8.14
N PRO A 286 -66.11 -37.98 -7.90
CA PRO A 286 -66.35 -39.01 -8.89
C PRO A 286 -67.24 -38.49 -10.03
N THR A 287 -66.75 -38.62 -11.26
CA THR A 287 -67.47 -38.31 -12.50
C THR A 287 -68.60 -39.32 -12.71
N PHE A 288 -69.84 -38.86 -12.76
CA PHE A 288 -70.99 -39.66 -13.18
C PHE A 288 -71.23 -39.42 -14.68
N THR A 289 -70.90 -40.42 -15.50
CA THR A 289 -71.21 -40.46 -16.94
C THR A 289 -72.64 -40.93 -17.16
N MET A 290 -73.40 -40.25 -18.04
CA MET A 290 -74.44 -40.89 -18.86
C MET A 290 -74.58 -40.20 -20.24
N PRO A 291 -75.11 -40.91 -21.26
CA PRO A 291 -74.85 -40.64 -22.68
C PRO A 291 -76.05 -40.03 -23.44
N MET A 292 -75.79 -39.39 -24.59
CA MET A 292 -76.38 -39.65 -25.92
C MET A 292 -76.23 -38.45 -26.88
N SER A 293 -75.79 -38.75 -28.10
CA SER A 293 -75.68 -37.92 -29.31
C SER A 293 -77.00 -37.97 -30.14
N PRO A 294 -77.08 -37.52 -31.42
CA PRO A 294 -76.26 -36.58 -32.22
C PRO A 294 -77.11 -35.59 -33.09
N LYS A 295 -76.44 -34.65 -33.77
CA LYS A 295 -76.74 -34.14 -35.14
C LYS A 295 -75.65 -33.12 -35.54
N THR A 296 -74.73 -33.48 -36.46
CA THR A 296 -74.64 -33.05 -37.90
C THR A 296 -74.51 -31.54 -38.09
N LEU A 297 -73.64 -30.94 -38.93
CA LEU A 297 -72.77 -31.36 -40.04
C LEU A 297 -71.84 -30.16 -40.40
N ALA A 298 -70.71 -30.44 -41.07
CA ALA A 298 -69.91 -29.55 -41.95
C ALA A 298 -69.21 -28.31 -41.34
N SER A 299 -67.89 -28.12 -41.42
CA SER A 299 -66.86 -28.21 -42.47
C SER A 299 -66.39 -26.81 -42.89
N ASN A 300 -65.14 -26.52 -42.52
CA ASN A 300 -64.08 -25.71 -43.18
C ASN A 300 -64.43 -24.93 -44.46
N TRP A 301 -63.98 -23.67 -44.54
CA TRP A 301 -63.03 -23.20 -45.57
C TRP A 301 -62.61 -21.73 -45.30
N ALA A 302 -61.39 -21.41 -45.69
CA ALA A 302 -60.68 -20.15 -45.49
C ALA A 302 -60.98 -19.09 -46.58
N SER A 303 -60.70 -17.82 -46.23
CA SER A 303 -60.31 -16.70 -47.10
C SER A 303 -61.23 -16.27 -48.26
N LEU A 304 -61.51 -14.96 -48.32
CA LEU A 304 -61.26 -14.11 -49.49
C LEU A 304 -61.51 -12.62 -49.18
N GLU A 305 -60.72 -11.80 -49.86
CA GLU A 305 -60.55 -10.35 -49.78
C GLU A 305 -61.76 -9.56 -50.27
N THR A 306 -61.93 -8.32 -49.80
CA THR A 306 -62.50 -7.23 -50.62
C THR A 306 -61.92 -5.86 -50.23
N LYS A 307 -61.55 -5.10 -51.27
CA LYS A 307 -60.96 -3.75 -51.31
C LYS A 307 -61.97 -2.61 -51.06
N GLY A 308 -61.41 -1.46 -50.65
CA GLY A 308 -61.85 -0.09 -51.00
C GLY A 308 -62.80 0.58 -50.01
N SER A 309 -62.85 1.89 -49.82
CA SER A 309 -62.08 3.05 -50.28
C SER A 309 -62.67 4.29 -49.57
N HIS A 310 -61.88 5.38 -49.49
CA HIS A 310 -62.25 6.79 -49.27
C HIS A 310 -62.40 7.39 -47.84
N SER A 311 -61.57 8.44 -47.66
CA SER A 311 -61.37 9.48 -46.63
C SER A 311 -62.60 10.40 -46.38
N PRO A 312 -62.56 11.51 -45.58
CA PRO A 312 -61.43 12.19 -44.92
C PRO A 312 -61.61 12.73 -43.48
N MET A 313 -60.48 13.25 -42.99
CA MET A 313 -60.15 14.14 -41.87
C MET A 313 -61.23 15.12 -41.36
N PRO A 314 -61.10 15.62 -40.11
CA PRO A 314 -60.54 16.98 -39.98
C PRO A 314 -59.52 17.18 -38.85
N SER A 315 -58.84 18.30 -39.01
CA SER A 315 -57.67 18.88 -38.35
C SER A 315 -57.85 19.21 -36.87
N PHE A 316 -56.81 19.01 -36.07
CA PHE A 316 -56.67 19.60 -34.74
C PHE A 316 -55.60 20.69 -34.77
N VAL A 317 -55.98 21.86 -34.27
CA VAL A 317 -55.23 23.11 -34.28
C VAL A 317 -54.28 23.15 -33.08
N GLU A 318 -53.04 23.52 -33.36
CA GLU A 318 -51.95 23.75 -32.41
C GLU A 318 -52.06 25.17 -31.83
N LEU A 319 -52.06 25.28 -30.50
CA LEU A 319 -52.06 26.54 -29.75
C LEU A 319 -50.91 26.52 -28.75
N GLU A 320 -49.94 27.39 -29.01
CA GLU A 320 -48.90 27.87 -28.08
C GLU A 320 -49.51 28.50 -26.81
N PRO A 321 -48.80 28.43 -25.68
CA PRO A 321 -48.83 29.51 -24.71
C PRO A 321 -47.44 30.03 -24.34
N GLY A 322 -47.27 31.35 -24.48
CA GLY A 322 -46.21 32.15 -23.88
C GLY A 322 -46.40 32.40 -22.37
N PRO A 323 -45.53 33.23 -21.75
CA PRO A 323 -44.77 32.81 -20.57
C PRO A 323 -45.34 33.32 -19.24
N SER A 324 -45.11 32.57 -18.17
CA SER A 324 -45.30 33.03 -16.79
C SER A 324 -44.06 32.74 -15.95
N GLU A 325 -43.45 33.84 -15.52
CA GLU A 325 -42.58 34.08 -14.37
C GLU A 325 -42.16 32.88 -13.51
N SER A 326 -40.85 32.62 -13.49
CA SER A 326 -40.20 31.85 -12.44
C SER A 326 -39.24 32.74 -11.68
N SER A 327 -39.46 32.77 -10.37
CA SER A 327 -38.62 33.33 -9.33
C SER A 327 -37.26 32.62 -9.31
N SER A 328 -36.22 33.31 -9.77
CA SER A 328 -34.84 32.87 -9.67
C SER A 328 -34.28 33.16 -8.26
N SER A 329 -34.22 32.14 -7.42
CA SER A 329 -33.28 32.09 -6.30
C SER A 329 -32.40 30.85 -6.47
N SER A 330 -31.22 31.03 -7.07
CA SER A 330 -30.16 30.05 -6.97
C SER A 330 -28.77 30.67 -7.11
N PHE A 331 -28.05 30.56 -6.00
CA PHE A 331 -26.68 30.07 -5.90
C PHE A 331 -25.58 30.80 -6.70
N VAL A 332 -24.93 31.71 -5.97
CA VAL A 332 -23.54 32.10 -6.17
C VAL A 332 -22.65 30.86 -6.07
N ASN A 333 -21.96 30.52 -7.16
CA ASN A 333 -20.79 29.65 -7.16
C ASN A 333 -19.61 30.36 -6.48
N PRO A 334 -18.92 29.77 -5.49
CA PRO A 334 -17.54 30.13 -5.20
C PRO A 334 -16.61 29.05 -5.77
N THR A 335 -16.05 29.33 -6.94
CA THR A 335 -14.81 28.70 -7.41
C THR A 335 -13.65 29.28 -6.59
N PRO A 336 -12.79 28.49 -5.93
CA PRO A 336 -11.51 29.00 -5.49
C PRO A 336 -10.49 28.80 -6.62
N GLU A 337 -10.22 29.86 -7.38
CA GLU A 337 -9.02 29.95 -8.21
C GLU A 337 -7.78 29.92 -7.30
N ARG A 338 -6.94 28.91 -7.48
CA ARG A 338 -5.64 28.79 -6.84
C ARG A 338 -4.58 29.39 -7.78
N PRO A 339 -3.74 30.34 -7.34
CA PRO A 339 -2.64 30.83 -8.17
C PRO A 339 -1.62 29.70 -8.41
N LEU A 340 -1.33 29.43 -9.69
CA LEU A 340 -0.22 28.57 -10.10
C LEU A 340 1.10 29.30 -9.85
N LEU A 341 1.91 28.80 -8.92
CA LEU A 341 3.30 29.23 -8.76
C LEU A 341 4.15 28.59 -9.88
N PRO A 342 5.12 29.33 -10.48
CA PRO A 342 5.97 28.79 -11.52
C PRO A 342 6.98 27.78 -10.97
N LEU A 343 7.14 26.65 -11.68
CA LEU A 343 8.18 25.65 -11.43
C LEU A 343 9.59 26.24 -11.62
N PRO A 344 10.55 25.99 -10.70
CA PRO A 344 11.94 26.37 -10.92
C PRO A 344 12.56 25.56 -12.06
N SER A 345 13.12 26.27 -13.04
CA SER A 345 13.86 25.73 -14.18
C SER A 345 15.24 25.19 -13.75
N MET A 346 15.30 23.91 -13.36
CA MET A 346 16.56 23.23 -12.99
C MET A 346 16.86 22.03 -13.90
N THR A 347 16.86 22.26 -15.22
CA THR A 347 17.16 21.18 -16.21
C THR A 347 18.28 21.50 -17.19
N ARG A 348 19.05 22.59 -16.98
CA ARG A 348 20.21 22.92 -17.84
C ARG A 348 21.58 22.66 -17.22
N GLU A 349 21.71 22.62 -15.90
CA GLU A 349 23.02 22.44 -15.25
C GLU A 349 23.43 20.97 -15.04
N LEU A 350 22.46 20.06 -14.90
CA LEU A 350 22.73 18.62 -14.75
C LEU A 350 23.27 17.96 -16.03
N ASN A 351 22.86 18.42 -17.21
CA ASN A 351 23.34 17.85 -18.48
C ASN A 351 24.79 18.26 -18.83
N ARG A 352 25.29 19.37 -18.27
CA ARG A 352 26.68 19.82 -18.46
C ARG A 352 27.66 19.06 -17.58
N ALA A 353 27.24 18.62 -16.39
CA ALA A 353 28.07 17.84 -15.48
C ALA A 353 28.28 16.38 -15.95
N VAL A 354 27.31 15.80 -16.67
CA VAL A 354 27.40 14.43 -17.20
C VAL A 354 28.28 14.34 -18.46
N GLN A 355 28.27 15.36 -19.32
CA GLN A 355 29.11 15.37 -20.54
C GLN A 355 30.61 15.59 -20.28
N ASN A 356 30.98 16.25 -19.18
CA ASN A 356 32.39 16.50 -18.85
C ASN A 356 33.11 15.32 -18.17
N LYS A 357 32.39 14.30 -17.70
CA LYS A 357 32.99 13.09 -17.10
C LYS A 357 33.33 11.98 -18.10
N CYS A 358 32.85 12.06 -19.34
CA CYS A 358 33.11 11.04 -20.38
C CYS A 358 34.33 11.32 -21.28
N LYS A 359 35.12 12.39 -21.02
CA LYS A 359 36.27 12.76 -21.87
C LYS A 359 37.67 12.52 -21.28
N PHE A 360 37.81 11.88 -20.11
CA PHE A 360 39.13 11.75 -19.45
C PHE A 360 39.61 10.34 -19.08
N LYS A 361 39.03 9.27 -19.66
CA LYS A 361 39.59 7.92 -19.53
C LYS A 361 39.76 7.27 -20.91
N GLY A 362 40.94 7.47 -21.48
CA GLY A 362 41.31 6.90 -22.77
C GLY A 362 42.75 7.18 -23.15
N LYS A 363 43.71 6.68 -22.36
CA LYS A 363 45.07 6.37 -22.82
C LYS A 363 45.62 5.24 -21.95
N GLY A 364 45.71 4.06 -22.56
CA GLY A 364 46.19 2.84 -21.92
C GLY A 364 47.71 2.78 -21.85
N MET A 365 48.18 1.89 -20.98
CA MET A 365 49.48 1.22 -21.12
C MET A 365 49.30 -0.25 -20.73
N HIS A 366 49.68 -1.10 -21.68
CA HIS A 366 49.91 -2.54 -21.52
C HIS A 366 51.06 -2.80 -20.54
N ALA A 367 50.91 -3.84 -19.72
CA ALA A 367 52.01 -4.73 -19.34
C ALA A 367 51.46 -6.13 -19.02
N GLN A 368 52.14 -7.13 -19.57
CA GLN A 368 51.82 -8.55 -19.62
C GLN A 368 52.18 -9.34 -18.36
N ASP A 369 51.54 -10.51 -18.27
CA ASP A 369 52.05 -11.80 -17.77
C ASP A 369 52.55 -11.96 -16.33
N LYS A 370 51.87 -12.85 -15.58
CA LYS A 370 52.30 -14.26 -15.49
C LYS A 370 51.31 -15.13 -14.70
N ALA A 371 51.12 -16.34 -15.23
CA ALA A 371 50.39 -17.44 -14.63
C ALA A 371 51.13 -18.07 -13.44
N SER A 372 50.37 -18.60 -12.48
CA SER A 372 50.75 -19.84 -11.79
C SER A 372 49.53 -20.64 -11.33
N LYS A 373 49.64 -21.94 -11.60
CA LYS A 373 48.74 -23.06 -11.32
C LYS A 373 48.85 -23.52 -9.86
N GLY A 374 47.83 -24.27 -9.43
CA GLY A 374 47.89 -25.30 -8.38
C GLY A 374 47.42 -24.80 -7.02
N GLU A 375 46.66 -25.52 -6.19
CA GLU A 375 46.25 -26.93 -6.15
C GLU A 375 44.92 -27.01 -5.38
N GLY A 376 44.10 -28.01 -5.70
CA GLY A 376 42.94 -28.36 -4.89
C GLY A 376 43.33 -29.16 -3.65
N ARG A 377 42.43 -29.20 -2.65
CA ARG A 377 42.26 -30.34 -1.76
C ARG A 377 40.87 -30.33 -1.12
N ASN A 378 40.16 -31.42 -1.36
CA ASN A 378 39.00 -31.91 -0.62
C ASN A 378 39.36 -32.13 0.86
N HIS A 379 38.42 -31.90 1.77
CA HIS A 379 38.19 -32.82 2.89
C HIS A 379 36.74 -32.80 3.39
N ASP A 380 36.21 -34.02 3.47
CA ASP A 380 34.91 -34.53 3.91
C ASP A 380 34.62 -34.26 5.41
N PRO A 381 33.34 -34.19 5.87
CA PRO A 381 32.98 -33.95 7.25
C PRO A 381 32.61 -35.25 7.99
N ARG A 382 33.19 -35.50 9.17
CA ARG A 382 32.68 -36.49 10.14
C ARG A 382 32.94 -36.05 11.57
N GLY A 383 31.94 -36.24 12.44
CA GLY A 383 32.18 -36.39 13.88
C GLY A 383 31.10 -35.87 14.81
N HIS A 384 29.92 -36.50 14.83
CA HIS A 384 29.15 -36.66 16.07
C HIS A 384 29.87 -37.67 16.98
N PRO A 385 29.83 -37.48 18.32
CA PRO A 385 28.94 -38.34 19.12
C PRO A 385 28.37 -37.66 20.38
N GLY A 386 27.33 -38.24 20.98
CA GLY A 386 26.92 -37.89 22.34
C GLY A 386 25.51 -38.33 22.74
N SER A 387 25.33 -39.62 23.01
CA SER A 387 24.14 -40.18 23.66
C SER A 387 24.15 -39.95 25.18
N SER A 388 23.02 -39.54 25.76
CA SER A 388 22.47 -40.01 27.05
C SER A 388 21.08 -39.34 27.19
N GLY A 389 19.95 -40.00 27.47
CA GLY A 389 19.73 -41.21 28.24
C GLY A 389 19.30 -40.83 29.66
N LYS A 390 18.00 -40.59 29.88
CA LYS A 390 17.28 -40.96 31.12
C LYS A 390 15.78 -40.67 31.06
N ALA A 391 15.02 -41.74 31.19
CA ALA A 391 13.64 -41.76 31.63
C ALA A 391 13.54 -41.48 33.14
N LYS A 392 12.45 -40.87 33.60
CA LYS A 392 11.60 -41.40 34.68
C LYS A 392 10.38 -40.50 34.95
N THR A 393 9.26 -41.20 35.12
CA THR A 393 8.01 -40.85 35.85
C THR A 393 7.15 -39.72 35.34
#